data_AF-A0A7X6SA81-F1
#
_entry.id   AF-A0A7X6SA81-F1
#
_cell.length_a   1.000
_cell.length_b   1.000
_cell.length_c   1.000
_cell.angle_alpha   90.00
_cell.angle_beta   90.00
_cell.angle_gamma   90.00
#
_symmetry.space_group_name_H-M   'P 1'
#
loop_
_entity.id
_entity.type
_entity.pdbx_description
1 polymer ?
#
loop_
_entity_poly.entity_id
_entity_poly.type
_entity_poly.pdbx_seq_one_letter_code
_entity_poly.pdbx_strand_id
1 'polypeptide(L)' 'SRSLYLDDAKSTGIKAKLENGVLSIIVPKENKPNKSVKIDIE' A
#
# COMPACT_ATOMS: atom_id res chain seq x y z
N SER A 1 22.07 -0.10 1.30
CA SER A 1 20.78 -0.63 0.80
C SER A 1 19.64 0.04 1.58
N ARG A 2 18.44 0.16 1.00
CA ARG A 2 17.24 0.68 1.67
C ARG A 2 16.12 -0.35 1.56
N SER A 3 15.49 -0.67 2.68
CA SER A 3 14.42 -1.67 2.76
C SER A 3 13.27 -1.11 3.58
N LEU A 4 12.04 -1.47 3.23
CA LEU A 4 10.81 -1.10 3.92
C LEU A 4 9.88 -2.30 3.93
N TYR A 5 9.35 -2.64 5.10
CA TYR A 5 8.33 -3.67 5.25
C TYR A 5 6.94 -3.05 5.09
N LEU A 6 6.09 -3.68 4.28
CA LEU A 6 4.72 -3.25 4.00
C LEU A 6 3.78 -4.42 4.34
N ASP A 7 3.05 -4.33 5.46
CA ASP A 7 2.20 -5.41 5.97
C ASP A 7 0.99 -5.71 5.07
N ASP A 8 0.56 -4.71 4.30
CA ASP A 8 -0.64 -4.74 3.47
C ASP A 8 -0.34 -4.72 1.97
N ALA A 9 0.89 -5.02 1.56
CA ALA A 9 1.25 -5.06 0.15
C ALA A 9 0.75 -6.35 -0.53
N LYS A 10 0.18 -6.20 -1.73
CA LYS A 10 -0.06 -7.32 -2.64
C LYS A 10 1.27 -7.88 -3.14
N SER A 11 1.34 -9.20 -3.28
CA SER A 11 2.51 -9.89 -3.85
C SER A 11 2.67 -9.69 -5.36
N THR A 12 1.65 -9.15 -6.04
CA THR A 12 1.62 -8.95 -7.50
C THR A 12 1.26 -7.51 -7.86
N GLY A 13 1.55 -7.12 -9.11
CA GLY A 13 1.16 -5.81 -9.66
C GLY A 13 2.06 -4.64 -9.26
N ILE A 14 3.23 -4.90 -8.67
CA ILE A 14 4.25 -3.89 -8.38
C ILE A 14 4.75 -3.28 -9.70
N LYS A 15 4.85 -1.95 -9.76
CA LYS A 15 5.39 -1.20 -10.90
C LYS A 15 6.47 -0.23 -10.46
N ALA A 16 7.45 0.03 -11.31
CA ALA A 16 8.48 1.03 -11.05
C ALA A 16 8.72 1.91 -12.28
N LYS A 17 9.03 3.18 -12.05
CA LYS A 17 9.41 4.17 -13.07
C LYS A 17 10.56 5.01 -12.56
N LEU A 18 11.60 5.19 -13.36
CA LEU A 18 12.69 6.15 -13.12
C LEU A 18 12.50 7.33 -14.07
N GLU A 19 12.34 8.52 -13.52
CA GLU A 19 12.13 9.74 -14.31
C GLU A 19 12.86 10.91 -13.64
N ASN A 20 13.65 11.65 -14.43
CA ASN A 20 14.41 12.82 -13.97
C ASN A 20 15.25 12.55 -12.70
N GLY A 21 15.86 11.37 -12.61
CA GLY A 21 16.67 10.96 -11.45
C GLY A 21 15.87 10.51 -10.22
N VAL A 22 14.54 10.42 -10.30
CA VAL A 22 13.67 9.96 -9.22
C VAL A 22 13.08 8.59 -9.53
N LEU A 23 13.37 7.60 -8.68
CA LEU A 23 12.77 6.28 -8.74
C LEU A 23 11.44 6.28 -7.98
N SER A 24 10.35 6.08 -8.71
CA SER A 24 9.00 5.90 -8.15
C SER A 24 8.60 4.44 -8.21
N ILE A 25 8.14 3.89 -7.08
CA ILE A 25 7.68 2.50 -6.95
C ILE A 25 6.23 2.52 -6.49
N ILE A 26 5.34 1.90 -7.26
CA ILE A 26 3.92 1.78 -6.98
C ILE A 26 3.67 0.35 -6.49
N VAL A 27 3.28 0.21 -5.23
CA VAL A 27 2.96 -1.07 -4.59
C VAL A 27 1.46 -1.13 -4.31
N PRO A 28 0.68 -2.01 -4.97
CA PRO A 28 -0.73 -2.16 -4.68
C PRO A 28 -0.97 -2.70 -3.27
N LYS A 29 -2.03 -2.22 -2.61
CA LYS A 29 -2.47 -2.73 -1.30
C LYS A 29 -3.41 -3.91 -1.44
N GLU A 30 -3.36 -4.83 -0.48
CA GLU A 30 -4.33 -5.89 -0.27
C GLU A 30 -5.70 -5.30 0.08
N ASN A 31 -6.76 -5.94 -0.41
CA ASN A 31 -8.11 -5.52 -0.07
C ASN A 31 -8.42 -6.04 1.35
N LYS A 32 -8.36 -5.16 2.35
CA LYS A 32 -8.77 -5.48 3.71
C LYS A 32 -10.26 -5.15 3.86
N PRO A 33 -11.09 -6.06 4.42
CA PRO A 33 -12.49 -5.76 4.70
C PRO A 33 -12.57 -4.58 5.68
N ASN A 34 -13.58 -3.72 5.50
CA ASN A 34 -13.79 -2.58 6.40
C ASN A 34 -14.14 -3.11 7.80
N LYS A 35 -13.28 -2.84 8.77
CA LYS A 35 -13.48 -3.23 10.19
C LYS A 35 -14.10 -2.12 11.02
N SER A 36 -14.58 -1.05 10.39
CA SER A 36 -15.24 0.05 11.10
C SER A 36 -16.52 -0.44 11.75
N VAL A 37 -16.68 -0.14 13.03
CA VAL A 37 -17.91 -0.41 13.78
C VAL A 37 -18.66 0.91 13.91
N LYS A 38 -19.95 0.92 13.58
CA LYS A 38 -20.82 2.07 13.82
C LYS A 38 -21.14 2.10 15.31
N ILE A 39 -20.88 3.22 15.96
CA ILE A 39 -21.25 3.46 17.36
C ILE A 39 -22.46 4.39 17.34
N ASP A 40 -23.60 3.89 17.84
CA ASP A 40 -24.79 4.70 18.05
C ASP A 40 -24.71 5.34 19.46
N ILE A 41 -25.13 6.61 19.57
CA ILE A 41 -25.17 7.38 20.83
C ILE A 41 -26.64 7.69 21.13
N GLU A 42 -27.09 7.43 22.35
CA GLU A 42 -28.41 7.82 22.89
C GLU A 42 -28.40 9.23 23.50
#